data_AF-A0A392MI43-F1
#
_entry.id   AF-A0A392MI43-F1
#
_cell.length_a   1.000
_cell.length_b   1.000
_cell.length_c   1.000
_cell.angle_alpha   90.00
_cell.angle_beta   90.00
_cell.angle_gamma   90.00
#
_symmetry.space_group_name_H-M   'P 1'
#
loop_
_entity.id
_entity.type
_entity.pdbx_description
1 polymer ?
#
loop_
_entity_poly.entity_id
_entity_poly.type
_entity_poly.pdbx_seq_one_letter_code
_entity_poly.pdbx_strand_id
1 'polypeptide(L)'
;KMAFDIVRQKKNRTSRDPGKRSRLRDIEEVCDVFKNNKGTHKVEGIMFDLSQKGDLHVQADTFNKMTKLKFLRLYVPLRKKRLATVYHPEDMLPFSGKLIYLEWNGCPLKSLPHPFCVELLVEIHLQHSNVEYLWHGRQELLNLELINLSESKQLMELPDLSGTTKLKKLYLSGCESLREVHPSVFSKDTLVILLVDRCKNLESLVSEKHLTSLRVISISGCSSLREFSLSGDLIKKLNLSNINIEILHASISYLSNHDLMVLRLKNLPKAMSCLRSITKLELSNCNIITKSMLEAIFDDLESSERLKLTDSKDWWQWCSSPECLKEEFRRFFRMSKATFEFICNELNPAVMKKNTMLHDAIPVRKHVAVCISRLATGDALRIVSKRFGLGISTCHKLVLESLRVFLEYQMLVVQCILLIFQ
;
A
#
# COMPACT_ATOMS: atom_id res chain seq x y z
N LYS A 1 -5.59 23.14 4.73
CA LYS A 1 -4.93 24.46 4.97
C LYS A 1 -5.50 25.14 6.22
N MET A 2 -6.82 25.36 6.33
CA MET A 2 -7.44 26.03 7.49
C MET A 2 -7.08 25.47 8.88
N ALA A 3 -7.07 24.14 9.10
CA ALA A 3 -6.73 23.57 10.42
C ALA A 3 -5.28 23.85 10.86
N PHE A 4 -4.32 23.82 9.92
CA PHE A 4 -2.91 24.10 10.21
C PHE A 4 -2.65 25.59 10.48
N ASP A 5 -3.40 26.48 9.83
CA ASP A 5 -3.30 27.93 10.02
C ASP A 5 -3.88 28.36 11.38
N ILE A 6 -4.92 27.66 11.87
CA ILE A 6 -5.42 27.80 13.25
C ILE A 6 -4.34 27.47 14.28
N VAL A 7 -3.28 26.74 13.96
CA VAL A 7 -2.25 26.35 14.95
C VAL A 7 -1.00 27.22 14.77
N ARG A 8 -0.70 27.73 13.57
CA ARG A 8 0.53 28.51 13.27
C ARG A 8 0.69 29.91 13.88
N GLN A 9 -0.34 30.55 14.43
CA GLN A 9 -0.14 31.89 15.04
C GLN A 9 0.75 31.83 16.30
N LYS A 10 1.59 32.87 16.42
CA LYS A 10 2.63 33.09 17.44
C LYS A 10 2.15 32.78 18.86
N LYS A 11 3.11 32.32 19.69
CA LYS A 11 3.00 32.08 21.14
C LYS A 11 2.46 33.33 21.85
N ASN A 12 1.15 33.53 21.85
CA ASN A 12 0.52 34.60 22.63
C ASN A 12 0.58 34.17 24.11
N ARG A 13 1.67 34.56 24.80
CA ARG A 13 1.82 34.42 26.26
C ARG A 13 0.90 35.41 26.98
N THR A 14 -0.40 35.39 26.67
CA THR A 14 -1.39 36.30 27.26
C THR A 14 -1.75 35.92 28.69
N SER A 15 -1.40 34.71 29.15
CA SER A 15 -1.66 34.26 30.53
C SER A 15 -0.51 33.44 31.10
N ARG A 16 -0.17 33.68 32.38
CA ARG A 16 0.82 32.86 33.11
C ARG A 16 0.31 31.43 33.32
N ASP A 17 -0.99 31.28 33.57
CA ASP A 17 -1.69 30.01 33.71
C ASP A 17 -1.88 29.33 32.34
N PRO A 18 -1.24 28.17 32.08
CA PRO A 18 -1.37 27.48 30.80
C PRO A 18 -2.83 27.14 30.46
N GLY A 19 -3.65 26.76 31.44
CA GLY A 19 -5.05 26.37 31.23
C GLY A 19 -5.96 27.50 30.70
N LYS A 20 -5.51 28.75 30.80
CA LYS A 20 -6.20 29.96 30.30
C LYS A 20 -5.70 30.43 28.94
N ARG A 21 -4.73 29.75 28.33
CA ARG A 21 -4.22 30.09 27.00
C ARG A 21 -5.08 29.46 25.93
N SER A 22 -5.20 30.13 24.79
CA SER A 22 -5.94 29.57 23.66
C SER A 22 -5.24 28.42 22.96
N ARG A 23 -3.92 28.30 23.13
CA ARG A 23 -3.10 27.28 22.48
C ARG A 23 -2.12 26.66 23.48
N LEU A 24 -2.14 25.33 23.55
CA LEU A 24 -1.25 24.52 24.37
C LEU A 24 -0.37 23.67 23.45
N ARG A 25 0.95 23.77 23.64
CA ARG A 25 1.96 23.11 22.79
C ARG A 25 3.21 22.69 23.53
N ASP A 26 3.50 23.38 24.62
CA ASP A 26 4.63 23.07 25.47
C ASP A 26 4.33 21.77 26.22
N ILE A 27 5.28 20.84 26.25
CA ILE A 27 5.09 19.47 26.71
C ILE A 27 4.73 19.47 28.20
N GLU A 28 5.48 20.21 29.01
CA GLU A 28 5.28 20.27 30.45
C GLU A 28 3.95 20.95 30.79
N GLU A 29 3.62 22.03 30.07
CA GLU A 29 2.35 22.72 30.25
C GLU A 29 1.13 21.86 29.89
N VAL A 30 1.20 21.09 28.78
CA VAL A 30 0.12 20.17 28.40
C VAL A 30 -0.04 19.07 29.46
N CYS A 31 1.08 18.48 29.91
CA CYS A 31 1.05 17.46 30.96
C CYS A 31 0.46 18.00 32.26
N ASP A 32 0.85 19.21 32.71
CA ASP A 32 0.28 19.86 33.90
C ASP A 32 -1.22 20.14 33.73
N VAL A 33 -1.63 20.67 32.58
CA VAL A 33 -3.04 20.99 32.30
C VAL A 33 -3.90 19.72 32.31
N PHE A 34 -3.42 18.63 31.74
CA PHE A 34 -4.15 17.36 31.66
C PHE A 34 -4.21 16.69 33.03
N LYS A 35 -3.05 16.52 33.69
CA LYS A 35 -2.94 15.86 34.99
C LYS A 35 -3.76 16.56 36.08
N ASN A 36 -3.83 17.88 36.06
CA ASN A 36 -4.51 18.68 37.07
C ASN A 36 -5.85 19.27 36.58
N ASN A 37 -6.34 18.83 35.41
CA ASN A 37 -7.61 19.27 34.81
C ASN A 37 -7.80 20.81 34.82
N LYS A 38 -6.73 21.54 34.48
CA LYS A 38 -6.69 23.02 34.48
C LYS A 38 -7.28 23.65 33.21
N GLY A 39 -7.67 22.82 32.24
CA GLY A 39 -8.24 23.27 30.98
C GLY A 39 -9.48 24.14 31.17
N THR A 40 -9.54 25.27 30.48
CA THR A 40 -10.71 26.17 30.53
C THR A 40 -11.32 26.38 29.15
N HIS A 41 -12.49 27.02 29.10
CA HIS A 41 -13.16 27.40 27.86
C HIS A 41 -12.33 28.31 26.94
N LYS A 42 -11.19 28.83 27.41
CA LYS A 42 -10.26 29.62 26.59
C LYS A 42 -9.42 28.74 25.66
N VAL A 43 -9.19 27.47 26.00
CA VAL A 43 -8.37 26.54 25.20
C VAL A 43 -9.11 26.20 23.91
N GLU A 44 -8.49 26.54 22.77
CA GLU A 44 -9.01 26.26 21.43
C GLU A 44 -8.18 25.22 20.68
N GLY A 45 -6.90 25.06 21.03
CA GLY A 45 -6.01 24.11 20.36
C GLY A 45 -4.98 23.50 21.30
N ILE A 46 -4.84 22.18 21.22
CA ILE A 46 -3.83 21.41 21.95
C ILE A 46 -2.99 20.62 20.94
N MET A 47 -1.67 20.69 21.08
CA MET A 47 -0.72 19.88 20.32
C MET A 47 0.30 19.27 21.27
N PHE A 48 0.48 17.96 21.20
CA PHE A 48 1.42 17.21 22.03
C PHE A 48 2.17 16.19 21.19
N ASP A 49 3.49 16.20 21.28
CA ASP A 49 4.37 15.24 20.61
C ASP A 49 4.58 14.00 21.51
N LEU A 50 3.87 12.92 21.20
CA LEU A 50 3.93 11.63 21.91
C LEU A 50 5.27 10.89 21.72
N SER A 51 6.17 11.38 20.88
CA SER A 51 7.54 10.84 20.77
C SER A 51 8.50 11.36 21.84
N GLN A 52 8.05 12.31 22.67
CA GLN A 52 8.84 12.87 23.76
C GLN A 52 8.69 12.01 25.01
N LYS A 53 9.71 12.02 25.88
CA LYS A 53 9.60 11.39 27.21
C LYS A 53 8.68 12.23 28.09
N GLY A 54 7.66 11.61 28.67
CA GLY A 54 6.71 12.28 29.54
C GLY A 54 5.36 11.57 29.48
N ASP A 55 4.88 11.12 30.64
CA ASP A 55 3.60 10.42 30.74
C ASP A 55 2.43 11.41 30.66
N LEU A 56 1.51 11.16 29.75
CA LEU A 56 0.32 11.97 29.58
C LEU A 56 -0.85 11.33 30.33
N HIS A 57 -1.28 11.98 31.42
CA HIS A 57 -2.39 11.50 32.24
C HIS A 57 -3.67 12.22 31.81
N VAL A 58 -4.53 11.53 31.07
CA VAL A 58 -5.84 12.03 30.65
C VAL A 58 -6.88 11.51 31.65
N GLN A 59 -7.61 12.41 32.29
CA GLN A 59 -8.77 12.10 33.15
C GLN A 59 -10.08 12.13 32.34
N ALA A 60 -11.14 11.51 32.85
CA ALA A 60 -12.43 11.36 32.18
C ALA A 60 -13.02 12.70 31.70
N ASP A 61 -12.84 13.75 32.49
CA ASP A 61 -13.41 15.07 32.26
C ASP A 61 -12.40 16.10 31.72
N THR A 62 -11.20 15.66 31.31
CA THR A 62 -10.09 16.55 30.85
C THR A 62 -10.55 17.57 29.82
N PHE A 63 -11.37 17.16 28.86
CA PHE A 63 -11.83 18.01 27.76
C PHE A 63 -13.15 18.74 28.06
N ASN A 64 -13.84 18.36 29.14
CA ASN A 64 -15.20 18.81 29.44
C ASN A 64 -15.28 20.34 29.60
N LYS A 65 -14.31 20.94 30.31
CA LYS A 65 -14.25 22.40 30.51
C LYS A 65 -13.71 23.17 29.31
N MET A 66 -13.10 22.48 28.33
CA MET A 66 -12.52 23.09 27.14
C MET A 66 -13.56 23.24 26.02
N THR A 67 -14.68 23.88 26.33
CA THR A 67 -15.86 23.96 25.45
C THR A 67 -15.63 24.68 24.12
N LYS A 68 -14.51 25.40 23.95
CA LYS A 68 -14.11 26.04 22.67
C LYS A 68 -13.00 25.27 21.93
N LEU A 69 -12.67 24.05 22.34
CA LEU A 69 -11.64 23.24 21.70
C LEU A 69 -12.02 22.92 20.26
N LYS A 70 -11.16 23.34 19.32
CA LYS A 70 -11.30 23.14 17.87
C LYS A 70 -10.27 22.16 17.32
N PHE A 71 -9.11 22.05 17.97
CA PHE A 71 -7.98 21.28 17.48
C PHE A 71 -7.35 20.46 18.60
N LEU A 72 -7.43 19.14 18.51
CA LEU A 72 -6.72 18.22 19.40
C LEU A 72 -5.75 17.39 18.58
N ARG A 73 -4.46 17.48 18.89
CA ARG A 73 -3.41 16.76 18.17
C ARG A 73 -2.39 16.15 19.11
N LEU A 74 -2.58 14.87 19.42
CA LEU A 74 -1.65 14.02 20.16
C LEU A 74 -0.99 13.10 19.13
N TYR A 75 0.20 13.49 18.64
CA TYR A 75 0.78 12.92 17.43
C TYR A 75 2.19 12.37 17.65
N VAL A 76 2.64 11.55 16.71
CA VAL A 76 4.02 11.04 16.65
C VAL A 76 4.63 11.53 15.34
N PRO A 77 5.72 12.31 15.35
CA PRO A 77 6.39 12.75 14.13
C PRO A 77 6.84 11.58 13.25
N LEU A 78 6.85 11.81 11.94
CA LEU A 78 7.33 10.84 10.97
C LEU A 78 8.74 10.32 11.35
N ARG A 79 8.94 9.00 11.22
CA ARG A 79 10.18 8.29 11.56
C ARG A 79 10.55 8.28 13.05
N LYS A 80 9.70 8.79 13.94
CA LYS A 80 9.86 8.61 15.39
C LYS A 80 8.96 7.49 15.89
N LYS A 81 9.30 6.96 17.07
CA LYS A 81 8.45 6.03 17.82
C LYS A 81 7.79 6.79 18.96
N ARG A 82 6.61 6.31 19.37
CA ARG A 82 5.97 6.78 20.60
C ARG A 82 6.82 6.41 21.80
N LEU A 83 7.08 7.37 22.67
CA LEU A 83 7.78 7.18 23.94
C LEU A 83 6.91 7.53 25.14
N ALA A 84 5.85 8.32 24.96
CA ALA A 84 4.92 8.70 26.01
C ALA A 84 3.88 7.59 26.29
N THR A 85 3.74 7.20 27.55
CA THR A 85 2.59 6.42 28.02
C THR A 85 1.39 7.35 28.18
N VAL A 86 0.21 6.92 27.72
CA VAL A 86 -1.03 7.68 27.93
C VAL A 86 -1.87 6.90 28.92
N TYR A 87 -2.05 7.45 30.11
CA TYR A 87 -2.96 6.92 31.12
C TYR A 87 -4.34 7.52 30.86
N HIS A 88 -5.36 6.68 30.85
CA HIS A 88 -6.73 7.07 30.57
C HIS A 88 -7.69 6.28 31.48
N PRO A 89 -8.87 6.84 31.80
CA PRO A 89 -9.96 6.08 32.40
C PRO A 89 -10.59 5.14 31.36
N GLU A 90 -11.37 4.17 31.83
CA GLU A 90 -12.18 3.33 30.94
C GLU A 90 -13.19 4.16 30.15
N ASP A 91 -13.88 5.10 30.82
CA ASP A 91 -14.87 5.99 30.22
C ASP A 91 -14.40 7.45 30.20
N MET A 92 -14.56 8.09 29.04
CA MET A 92 -14.24 9.51 28.81
C MET A 92 -15.53 10.29 28.59
N LEU A 93 -15.57 11.54 29.06
CA LEU A 93 -16.65 12.47 28.71
C LEU A 93 -16.52 12.94 27.24
N PRO A 94 -17.64 13.36 26.62
CA PRO A 94 -17.67 13.88 25.26
C PRO A 94 -16.68 15.00 24.96
N PHE A 95 -16.21 15.05 23.72
CA PHE A 95 -15.46 16.20 23.22
C PHE A 95 -16.38 17.41 23.01
N SER A 96 -15.79 18.60 22.94
CA SER A 96 -16.51 19.80 22.52
C SER A 96 -17.07 19.62 21.10
N GLY A 97 -18.34 19.99 20.89
CA GLY A 97 -18.92 20.02 19.55
C GLY A 97 -18.36 21.09 18.61
N LYS A 98 -17.40 21.89 19.09
CA LYS A 98 -16.62 22.80 18.25
C LYS A 98 -15.37 22.16 17.65
N LEU A 99 -15.13 20.87 17.90
CA LEU A 99 -13.95 20.16 17.40
C LEU A 99 -13.98 20.08 15.87
N ILE A 100 -12.91 20.55 15.24
CA ILE A 100 -12.71 20.58 13.77
C ILE A 100 -11.67 19.53 13.34
N TYR A 101 -10.71 19.24 14.21
CA TYR A 101 -9.60 18.34 13.93
C TYR A 101 -9.27 17.49 15.15
N LEU A 102 -9.25 16.17 14.95
CA LEU A 102 -8.86 15.19 15.95
C LEU A 102 -7.71 14.33 15.41
N GLU A 103 -6.54 14.43 16.02
CA GLU A 103 -5.45 13.45 15.88
C GLU A 103 -5.08 12.91 17.25
N TRP A 104 -5.12 11.58 17.40
CA TRP A 104 -4.71 10.88 18.61
C TRP A 104 -4.06 9.55 18.24
N ASN A 105 -2.75 9.59 17.95
CA ASN A 105 -1.99 8.41 17.57
C ASN A 105 -1.85 7.46 18.76
N GLY A 106 -2.26 6.21 18.56
CA GLY A 106 -2.36 5.23 19.62
C GLY A 106 -3.38 5.61 20.69
N CYS A 107 -4.51 6.20 20.27
CA CYS A 107 -5.67 6.40 21.12
C CYS A 107 -6.02 5.09 21.84
N PRO A 108 -6.09 5.09 23.17
CA PRO A 108 -6.26 3.85 23.91
C PRO A 108 -7.73 3.47 24.11
N LEU A 109 -8.66 4.34 23.72
CA LEU A 109 -10.10 4.11 23.82
C LEU A 109 -10.56 3.03 22.84
N LYS A 110 -11.56 2.25 23.26
CA LYS A 110 -12.24 1.27 22.41
C LYS A 110 -13.20 1.91 21.41
N SER A 111 -13.78 3.07 21.76
CA SER A 111 -14.60 3.90 20.88
C SER A 111 -14.49 5.37 21.29
N LEU A 112 -14.88 6.28 20.40
CA LEU A 112 -14.93 7.70 20.76
C LEU A 112 -16.11 7.95 21.70
N PRO A 113 -15.97 8.89 22.66
CA PRO A 113 -16.97 9.11 23.71
C PRO A 113 -18.35 9.47 23.16
N HIS A 114 -19.39 8.87 23.74
CA HIS A 114 -20.79 9.16 23.41
C HIS A 114 -21.42 10.13 24.43
N PRO A 115 -22.29 11.07 24.02
CA PRO A 115 -22.64 11.41 22.64
C PRO A 115 -21.49 12.09 21.89
N PHE A 116 -21.29 11.69 20.63
CA PHE A 116 -20.21 12.20 19.78
C PHE A 116 -20.70 13.34 18.88
N CYS A 117 -21.02 14.50 19.48
CA CYS A 117 -21.64 15.62 18.76
C CYS A 117 -20.61 16.56 18.13
N VAL A 118 -20.06 16.23 16.96
CA VAL A 118 -18.94 16.98 16.33
C VAL A 118 -19.24 17.38 14.88
N GLU A 119 -20.33 18.11 14.67
CA GLU A 119 -20.82 18.57 13.35
C GLU A 119 -19.78 19.38 12.54
N LEU A 120 -18.83 20.02 13.22
CA LEU A 120 -17.76 20.81 12.61
C LEU A 120 -16.50 20.01 12.26
N LEU A 121 -16.46 18.71 12.58
CA LEU A 121 -15.28 17.87 12.41
C LEU A 121 -14.99 17.63 10.93
N VAL A 122 -13.75 17.93 10.54
CA VAL A 122 -13.28 17.81 9.15
C VAL A 122 -12.33 16.63 8.99
N GLU A 123 -11.49 16.35 9.99
CA GLU A 123 -10.51 15.26 9.92
C GLU A 123 -10.41 14.49 11.23
N ILE A 124 -10.35 13.17 11.11
CA ILE A 124 -10.09 12.22 12.19
C ILE A 124 -8.86 11.39 11.85
N HIS A 125 -7.89 11.37 12.77
CA HIS A 125 -6.64 10.63 12.68
C HIS A 125 -6.44 9.83 13.98
N LEU A 126 -6.70 8.53 13.94
CA LEU A 126 -6.61 7.62 15.08
C LEU A 126 -5.70 6.43 14.75
N GLN A 127 -4.58 6.67 14.08
CA GLN A 127 -3.65 5.62 13.67
C GLN A 127 -3.11 4.86 14.88
N HIS A 128 -2.87 3.55 14.71
CA HIS A 128 -2.34 2.66 15.76
C HIS A 128 -3.20 2.59 17.03
N SER A 129 -4.49 2.95 16.96
CA SER A 129 -5.38 2.99 18.13
C SER A 129 -5.96 1.62 18.49
N ASN A 130 -6.48 1.53 19.72
CA ASN A 130 -7.22 0.37 20.22
C ASN A 130 -8.72 0.46 19.90
N VAL A 131 -9.12 1.33 18.97
CA VAL A 131 -10.54 1.47 18.63
C VAL A 131 -11.05 0.18 17.99
N GLU A 132 -12.10 -0.36 18.58
CA GLU A 132 -12.86 -1.49 18.09
C GLU A 132 -13.99 -0.99 17.16
N TYR A 133 -14.61 0.14 17.53
CA TYR A 133 -15.64 0.87 16.81
C TYR A 133 -15.37 2.37 16.90
N LEU A 134 -15.67 3.15 15.85
CA LEU A 134 -15.44 4.60 15.89
C LEU A 134 -16.42 5.33 16.83
N TRP A 135 -17.71 5.12 16.64
CA TRP A 135 -18.81 5.64 17.46
C TRP A 135 -20.06 4.79 17.22
N HIS A 136 -20.98 4.81 18.18
CA HIS A 136 -22.28 4.15 18.06
C HIS A 136 -23.36 5.12 17.54
N GLY A 137 -24.29 4.55 16.78
CA GLY A 137 -25.41 5.29 16.20
C GLY A 137 -25.03 6.10 14.96
N ARG A 138 -26.06 6.63 14.30
CA ARG A 138 -25.91 7.47 13.10
C ARG A 138 -25.44 8.87 13.48
N GLN A 139 -24.51 9.42 12.71
CA GLN A 139 -23.96 10.77 12.93
C GLN A 139 -24.05 11.61 11.65
N GLU A 140 -24.44 12.88 11.79
CA GLU A 140 -24.50 13.84 10.69
C GLU A 140 -23.22 14.69 10.63
N LEU A 141 -22.14 14.07 10.15
CA LEU A 141 -20.83 14.74 10.05
C LEU A 141 -20.65 15.36 8.66
N LEU A 142 -21.42 16.40 8.38
CA LEU A 142 -21.53 17.06 7.07
C LEU A 142 -20.23 17.70 6.56
N ASN A 143 -19.25 17.91 7.45
CA ASN A 143 -17.96 18.53 7.12
C ASN A 143 -16.80 17.53 7.08
N LEU A 144 -17.02 16.26 7.42
CA LEU A 144 -15.96 15.27 7.52
C LEU A 144 -15.43 14.92 6.13
N GLU A 145 -14.15 15.21 5.91
CA GLU A 145 -13.47 14.98 4.64
C GLU A 145 -12.46 13.82 4.70
N LEU A 146 -11.94 13.49 5.89
CA LEU A 146 -10.88 12.48 6.05
C LEU A 146 -11.06 11.67 7.34
N ILE A 147 -10.98 10.35 7.19
CA ILE A 147 -10.85 9.40 8.31
C ILE A 147 -9.58 8.57 8.08
N ASN A 148 -8.71 8.54 9.09
CA ASN A 148 -7.51 7.71 9.11
C ASN A 148 -7.47 6.85 10.36
N LEU A 149 -7.67 5.55 10.18
CA LEU A 149 -7.61 4.50 11.21
C LEU A 149 -6.48 3.51 10.94
N SER A 150 -5.48 3.90 10.14
CA SER A 150 -4.42 2.98 9.73
C SER A 150 -3.74 2.35 10.95
N GLU A 151 -3.50 1.05 10.88
CA GLU A 151 -2.86 0.23 11.92
C GLU A 151 -3.68 0.13 13.23
N SER A 152 -4.96 0.50 13.23
CA SER A 152 -5.91 0.19 14.30
C SER A 152 -6.36 -1.27 14.20
N LYS A 153 -5.49 -2.17 14.68
CA LYS A 153 -5.62 -3.61 14.46
C LYS A 153 -6.89 -4.23 15.02
N GLN A 154 -7.47 -3.61 16.05
CA GLN A 154 -8.67 -4.09 16.74
C GLN A 154 -9.97 -3.60 16.10
N LEU A 155 -9.91 -2.71 15.09
CA LEU A 155 -11.10 -2.19 14.41
C LEU A 155 -11.89 -3.34 13.76
N MET A 156 -13.10 -3.58 14.23
CA MET A 156 -13.94 -4.69 13.78
C MET A 156 -14.86 -4.29 12.62
N GLU A 157 -15.45 -3.10 12.71
CA GLU A 157 -16.35 -2.56 11.68
C GLU A 157 -16.23 -1.02 11.59
N LEU A 158 -16.77 -0.48 10.49
CA LEU A 158 -16.95 0.96 10.33
C LEU A 158 -18.38 1.37 10.72
N PRO A 159 -18.55 2.59 11.27
CA PRO A 159 -19.89 3.10 11.54
C PRO A 159 -20.63 3.36 10.22
N ASP A 160 -21.95 3.56 10.29
CA ASP A 160 -22.67 4.07 9.14
C ASP A 160 -22.21 5.49 8.80
N LEU A 161 -21.52 5.62 7.67
CA LEU A 161 -21.01 6.86 7.14
C LEU A 161 -22.03 7.58 6.22
N SER A 162 -23.29 7.16 6.12
CA SER A 162 -24.30 7.78 5.25
C SER A 162 -24.38 9.31 5.40
N GLY A 163 -24.32 9.82 6.63
CA GLY A 163 -24.33 11.25 6.95
C GLY A 163 -23.06 12.04 6.61
N THR A 164 -21.96 11.39 6.20
CA THR A 164 -20.69 12.06 5.83
C THR A 164 -20.65 12.41 4.33
N THR A 165 -21.34 13.46 3.92
CA THR A 165 -21.51 13.78 2.49
C THR A 165 -20.21 14.25 1.80
N LYS A 166 -19.27 14.82 2.55
CA LYS A 166 -18.01 15.39 2.03
C LYS A 166 -16.78 14.47 2.15
N LEU A 167 -16.95 13.19 2.54
CA LEU A 167 -15.82 12.29 2.78
C LEU A 167 -15.01 12.05 1.49
N LYS A 168 -13.74 12.49 1.48
CA LYS A 168 -12.83 12.36 0.34
C LYS A 168 -11.80 11.26 0.51
N LYS A 169 -11.39 10.96 1.75
CA LYS A 169 -10.25 10.08 2.04
C LYS A 169 -10.55 9.14 3.21
N LEU A 170 -10.36 7.85 2.98
CA LEU A 170 -10.51 6.81 3.99
C LEU A 170 -9.26 5.92 4.02
N TYR A 171 -8.54 5.93 5.13
CA TYR A 171 -7.31 5.15 5.33
C TYR A 171 -7.54 4.12 6.45
N LEU A 172 -7.50 2.85 6.09
CA LEU A 172 -7.77 1.67 6.93
C LEU A 172 -6.62 0.67 6.89
N SER A 173 -5.47 1.06 6.33
CA SER A 173 -4.39 0.10 6.07
C SER A 173 -3.86 -0.47 7.39
N GLY A 174 -3.80 -1.79 7.52
CA GLY A 174 -3.37 -2.49 8.73
C GLY A 174 -4.46 -2.69 9.79
N CYS A 175 -5.74 -2.45 9.47
CA CYS A 175 -6.87 -2.85 10.32
C CYS A 175 -7.10 -4.36 10.20
N GLU A 176 -6.31 -5.16 10.94
CA GLU A 176 -6.27 -6.62 10.78
C GLU A 176 -7.60 -7.32 11.12
N SER A 177 -8.37 -6.81 12.08
CA SER A 177 -9.68 -7.35 12.49
C SER A 177 -10.86 -6.94 11.60
N LEU A 178 -10.68 -5.98 10.69
CA LEU A 178 -11.77 -5.45 9.86
C LEU A 178 -12.22 -6.52 8.86
N ARG A 179 -13.50 -6.89 8.91
CA ARG A 179 -14.08 -7.95 8.05
C ARG A 179 -14.76 -7.43 6.80
N GLU A 180 -15.33 -6.24 6.90
CA GLU A 180 -16.05 -5.59 5.80
C GLU A 180 -15.85 -4.07 5.83
N VAL A 181 -16.01 -3.46 4.66
CA VAL A 181 -16.11 -1.99 4.54
C VAL A 181 -17.59 -1.67 4.38
N HIS A 182 -18.15 -0.93 5.33
CA HIS A 182 -19.57 -0.60 5.35
C HIS A 182 -20.04 -0.01 4.00
N PRO A 183 -21.16 -0.48 3.40
CA PRO A 183 -21.58 -0.09 2.05
C PRO A 183 -21.76 1.41 1.83
N SER A 184 -22.10 2.17 2.88
CA SER A 184 -22.25 3.64 2.79
C SER A 184 -20.94 4.38 2.50
N VAL A 185 -19.78 3.72 2.54
CA VAL A 185 -18.53 4.26 1.98
C VAL A 185 -18.63 4.43 0.47
N PHE A 186 -19.27 3.48 -0.21
CA PHE A 186 -19.39 3.44 -1.67
C PHE A 186 -20.60 4.21 -2.19
N SER A 187 -21.53 4.61 -1.33
CA SER A 187 -22.67 5.44 -1.75
C SER A 187 -22.28 6.87 -2.13
N LYS A 188 -21.01 7.25 -1.96
CA LYS A 188 -20.52 8.63 -2.05
C LYS A 188 -19.79 8.93 -3.35
N ASP A 189 -20.25 9.96 -4.05
CA ASP A 189 -19.56 10.51 -5.23
C ASP A 189 -18.42 11.46 -4.86
N THR A 190 -18.06 11.56 -3.59
CA THR A 190 -16.98 12.44 -3.09
C THR A 190 -15.70 11.70 -2.71
N LEU A 191 -15.74 10.37 -2.58
CA LEU A 191 -14.60 9.55 -2.17
C LEU A 191 -13.54 9.52 -3.28
N VAL A 192 -12.34 10.00 -2.98
CA VAL A 192 -11.21 10.09 -3.93
C VAL A 192 -10.15 9.02 -3.65
N ILE A 193 -9.91 8.69 -2.39
CA ILE A 193 -8.86 7.73 -1.97
C ILE A 193 -9.41 6.75 -0.93
N LEU A 194 -9.22 5.46 -1.20
CA LEU A 194 -9.50 4.36 -0.29
C LEU A 194 -8.26 3.46 -0.13
N LEU A 195 -7.63 3.44 1.05
CA LEU A 195 -6.48 2.58 1.33
C LEU A 195 -6.83 1.54 2.39
N VAL A 196 -6.87 0.27 2.01
CA VAL A 196 -7.27 -0.86 2.85
C VAL A 196 -6.18 -1.94 2.85
N ASP A 197 -4.92 -1.56 2.63
CA ASP A 197 -3.80 -2.50 2.57
C ASP A 197 -3.65 -3.29 3.89
N ARG A 198 -3.28 -4.56 3.82
CA ARG A 198 -3.00 -5.42 4.99
C ARG A 198 -4.18 -5.60 5.96
N CYS A 199 -5.42 -5.41 5.52
CA CYS A 199 -6.61 -5.84 6.27
C CYS A 199 -6.80 -7.36 6.09
N LYS A 200 -6.21 -8.13 7.00
CA LYS A 200 -6.06 -9.59 6.82
C LYS A 200 -7.37 -10.35 6.87
N ASN A 201 -8.38 -9.86 7.60
CA ASN A 201 -9.69 -10.50 7.72
C ASN A 201 -10.75 -9.93 6.77
N LEU A 202 -10.40 -8.99 5.90
CA LEU A 202 -11.33 -8.44 4.90
C LEU A 202 -11.61 -9.51 3.84
N GLU A 203 -12.86 -9.97 3.73
CA GLU A 203 -13.24 -11.10 2.85
C GLU A 203 -13.70 -10.65 1.47
N SER A 204 -14.42 -9.52 1.40
CA SER A 204 -14.93 -8.95 0.15
C SER A 204 -14.83 -7.43 0.12
N LEU A 205 -14.74 -6.89 -1.09
CA LEU A 205 -14.86 -5.46 -1.34
C LEU A 205 -15.64 -5.25 -2.64
N VAL A 206 -16.96 -5.13 -2.50
CA VAL A 206 -17.92 -5.10 -3.60
C VAL A 206 -18.81 -3.88 -3.51
N SER A 207 -19.04 -3.23 -4.64
CA SER A 207 -20.09 -2.22 -4.80
C SER A 207 -20.71 -2.28 -6.19
N GLU A 208 -22.03 -2.21 -6.24
CA GLU A 208 -22.81 -2.07 -7.48
C GLU A 208 -22.83 -0.62 -7.97
N LYS A 209 -22.48 0.36 -7.12
CA LYS A 209 -22.46 1.77 -7.50
C LYS A 209 -21.24 2.08 -8.35
N HIS A 210 -21.44 2.85 -9.40
CA HIS A 210 -20.35 3.46 -10.15
C HIS A 210 -19.75 4.66 -9.37
N LEU A 211 -18.48 4.56 -8.99
CA LEU A 211 -17.77 5.54 -8.16
C LEU A 211 -17.12 6.63 -9.02
N THR A 212 -17.85 7.71 -9.24
CA THR A 212 -17.48 8.81 -10.16
C THR A 212 -16.23 9.61 -9.75
N SER A 213 -15.84 9.61 -8.47
CA SER A 213 -14.70 10.40 -7.96
C SER A 213 -13.49 9.59 -7.52
N LEU A 214 -13.60 8.26 -7.41
CA LEU A 214 -12.54 7.44 -6.85
C LEU A 214 -11.33 7.43 -7.80
N ARG A 215 -10.14 7.78 -7.28
CA ARG A 215 -8.90 7.86 -8.06
C ARG A 215 -7.85 6.84 -7.65
N VAL A 216 -7.78 6.54 -6.37
CA VAL A 216 -6.74 5.68 -5.80
C VAL A 216 -7.37 4.66 -4.88
N ILE A 217 -7.11 3.40 -5.17
CA ILE A 217 -7.48 2.27 -4.32
C ILE A 217 -6.30 1.30 -4.16
N SER A 218 -6.08 0.87 -2.93
CA SER A 218 -5.04 -0.10 -2.60
C SER A 218 -5.58 -1.07 -1.55
N ILE A 219 -5.54 -2.36 -1.84
CA ILE A 219 -5.96 -3.46 -0.96
C ILE A 219 -4.86 -4.51 -0.85
N SER A 220 -3.61 -4.06 -0.99
CA SER A 220 -2.47 -4.94 -1.06
C SER A 220 -2.26 -5.66 0.27
N GLY A 221 -2.07 -6.98 0.22
CA GLY A 221 -1.82 -7.80 1.40
C GLY A 221 -3.07 -8.14 2.21
N CYS A 222 -4.27 -7.92 1.67
CA CYS A 222 -5.51 -8.48 2.22
C CYS A 222 -5.56 -9.99 1.89
N SER A 223 -5.06 -10.81 2.81
CA SER A 223 -4.86 -12.24 2.58
C SER A 223 -6.15 -13.07 2.48
N SER A 224 -7.23 -12.63 3.14
CA SER A 224 -8.53 -13.31 3.11
C SER A 224 -9.48 -12.78 2.04
N LEU A 225 -9.08 -11.75 1.28
CA LEU A 225 -9.93 -11.14 0.27
C LEU A 225 -10.08 -12.08 -0.93
N ARG A 226 -11.31 -12.58 -1.16
CA ARG A 226 -11.63 -13.50 -2.25
C ARG A 226 -12.34 -12.82 -3.41
N GLU A 227 -13.11 -11.78 -3.13
CA GLU A 227 -13.95 -11.09 -4.10
C GLU A 227 -13.69 -9.57 -4.12
N PHE A 228 -13.50 -9.04 -5.32
CA PHE A 228 -13.36 -7.61 -5.56
C PHE A 228 -14.19 -7.18 -6.77
N SER A 229 -15.04 -6.17 -6.57
CA SER A 229 -15.83 -5.54 -7.64
C SER A 229 -16.08 -4.08 -7.31
N LEU A 230 -15.44 -3.17 -8.05
CA LEU A 230 -15.70 -1.75 -7.99
C LEU A 230 -15.63 -1.18 -9.40
N SER A 231 -16.52 -0.23 -9.70
CA SER A 231 -16.54 0.49 -10.97
C SER A 231 -16.27 1.97 -10.73
N GLY A 232 -15.54 2.66 -11.60
CA GLY A 232 -15.31 4.10 -11.50
C GLY A 232 -14.38 4.67 -12.56
N ASP A 233 -14.86 5.62 -13.37
CA ASP A 233 -14.13 6.13 -14.53
C ASP A 233 -12.79 6.83 -14.20
N LEU A 234 -12.62 7.34 -12.98
CA LEU A 234 -11.45 8.14 -12.58
C LEU A 234 -10.36 7.34 -11.86
N ILE A 235 -10.51 6.02 -11.71
CA ILE A 235 -9.52 5.19 -11.00
C ILE A 235 -8.22 5.15 -11.79
N LYS A 236 -7.19 5.83 -11.28
CA LYS A 236 -5.85 5.87 -11.89
C LYS A 236 -4.90 4.84 -11.30
N LYS A 237 -5.15 4.36 -10.09
CA LYS A 237 -4.26 3.43 -9.39
C LYS A 237 -5.05 2.40 -8.62
N LEU A 238 -4.89 1.13 -9.00
CA LEU A 238 -5.48 -0.03 -8.34
C LEU A 238 -4.38 -1.02 -7.95
N ASN A 239 -4.05 -1.11 -6.67
CA ASN A 239 -3.04 -2.03 -6.18
C ASN A 239 -3.67 -3.25 -5.48
N LEU A 240 -3.56 -4.40 -6.14
CA LEU A 240 -4.08 -5.70 -5.72
C LEU A 240 -2.95 -6.64 -5.25
N SER A 241 -1.77 -6.11 -4.88
CA SER A 241 -0.60 -6.98 -4.68
C SER A 241 -0.73 -7.85 -3.43
N ASN A 242 -0.18 -9.06 -3.46
CA ASN A 242 -0.19 -9.97 -2.30
C ASN A 242 -1.60 -10.38 -1.80
N ILE A 243 -2.57 -10.47 -2.70
CA ILE A 243 -3.90 -11.03 -2.40
C ILE A 243 -4.11 -12.36 -3.15
N ASN A 244 -5.04 -13.18 -2.66
CA ASN A 244 -5.47 -14.43 -3.30
C ASN A 244 -6.90 -14.28 -3.86
N ILE A 245 -7.09 -13.34 -4.78
CA ILE A 245 -8.40 -13.12 -5.42
C ILE A 245 -8.83 -14.37 -6.19
N GLU A 246 -10.07 -14.79 -5.96
CA GLU A 246 -10.73 -15.86 -6.72
C GLU A 246 -11.61 -15.28 -7.82
N ILE A 247 -12.34 -14.21 -7.48
CA ILE A 247 -13.31 -13.56 -8.34
C ILE A 247 -12.92 -12.09 -8.51
N LEU A 248 -12.62 -11.72 -9.75
CA LEU A 248 -12.45 -10.34 -10.19
C LEU A 248 -13.54 -10.02 -11.20
N HIS A 249 -14.43 -9.11 -10.84
CA HIS A 249 -15.59 -8.80 -11.69
C HIS A 249 -15.24 -7.87 -12.85
N ALA A 250 -16.05 -7.96 -13.91
CA ALA A 250 -15.94 -7.14 -15.11
C ALA A 250 -16.11 -5.63 -14.86
N SER A 251 -16.51 -5.19 -13.66
CA SER A 251 -16.58 -3.78 -13.28
C SER A 251 -15.26 -3.01 -13.50
N ILE A 252 -14.13 -3.72 -13.53
CA ILE A 252 -12.80 -3.20 -13.87
C ILE A 252 -12.64 -2.87 -15.38
N SER A 253 -13.38 -3.51 -16.28
CA SER A 253 -13.29 -3.20 -17.72
C SER A 253 -13.86 -1.81 -18.05
N TYR A 254 -14.76 -1.28 -17.21
CA TYR A 254 -15.32 0.06 -17.35
C TYR A 254 -14.38 1.18 -16.90
N LEU A 255 -13.18 0.87 -16.39
CA LEU A 255 -12.15 1.84 -16.02
C LEU A 255 -11.49 2.39 -17.29
N SER A 256 -12.26 3.16 -18.04
CA SER A 256 -12.06 3.48 -19.46
C SER A 256 -11.23 4.74 -19.71
N ASN A 257 -10.48 5.23 -18.71
CA ASN A 257 -9.63 6.41 -18.88
C ASN A 257 -8.15 6.05 -19.07
N HIS A 258 -7.55 6.69 -20.08
CA HIS A 258 -6.22 6.50 -20.66
C HIS A 258 -5.02 6.84 -19.73
N ASP A 259 -5.24 6.83 -18.41
CA ASP A 259 -4.21 7.08 -17.40
C ASP A 259 -3.63 5.77 -16.86
N LEU A 260 -2.38 5.84 -16.39
CA LEU A 260 -1.52 4.75 -15.87
C LEU A 260 -2.18 3.82 -14.82
N MET A 261 -3.10 2.97 -15.22
CA MET A 261 -3.63 1.88 -14.40
C MET A 261 -2.57 0.78 -14.24
N VAL A 262 -1.88 0.81 -13.10
CA VAL A 262 -0.91 -0.22 -12.71
C VAL A 262 -1.59 -1.22 -11.78
N LEU A 263 -1.95 -2.38 -12.32
CA LEU A 263 -2.45 -3.50 -11.52
C LEU A 263 -1.27 -4.35 -11.04
N ARG A 264 -1.18 -4.61 -9.74
CA ARG A 264 -0.19 -5.54 -9.19
C ARG A 264 -0.90 -6.76 -8.66
N LEU A 265 -0.68 -7.94 -9.22
CA LEU A 265 -1.34 -9.16 -8.78
C LEU A 265 -0.33 -10.21 -8.32
N LYS A 266 -0.70 -10.96 -7.27
CA LYS A 266 0.03 -12.14 -6.84
C LYS A 266 -0.49 -13.42 -7.49
N ASN A 267 -1.79 -13.50 -7.70
CA ASN A 267 -2.45 -14.56 -8.47
C ASN A 267 -3.41 -13.94 -9.48
N LEU A 268 -3.66 -14.66 -10.57
CA LEU A 268 -4.64 -14.25 -11.57
C LEU A 268 -6.04 -14.70 -11.15
N PRO A 269 -7.07 -13.87 -11.38
CA PRO A 269 -8.45 -14.29 -11.18
C PRO A 269 -8.87 -15.33 -12.21
N LYS A 270 -9.95 -16.07 -11.93
CA LYS A 270 -10.53 -17.00 -12.90
C LYS A 270 -11.16 -16.30 -14.11
N ALA A 271 -11.66 -15.08 -13.93
CA ALA A 271 -12.27 -14.28 -14.98
C ALA A 271 -11.31 -13.15 -15.42
N MET A 272 -10.88 -13.19 -16.69
CA MET A 272 -9.83 -12.32 -17.23
C MET A 272 -10.33 -11.23 -18.18
N SER A 273 -11.59 -11.31 -18.63
CA SER A 273 -12.22 -10.35 -19.53
C SER A 273 -12.21 -8.91 -19.01
N CYS A 274 -11.99 -8.72 -17.71
CA CYS A 274 -11.88 -7.44 -17.05
C CYS A 274 -10.55 -6.70 -17.30
N LEU A 275 -9.52 -7.35 -17.86
CA LEU A 275 -8.16 -6.81 -17.98
C LEU A 275 -7.90 -6.02 -19.28
N ARG A 276 -8.84 -6.02 -20.23
CA ARG A 276 -8.68 -5.40 -21.57
C ARG A 276 -8.32 -3.91 -21.53
N SER A 277 -8.80 -3.20 -20.50
CA SER A 277 -8.63 -1.76 -20.34
C SER A 277 -7.34 -1.36 -19.58
N ILE A 278 -6.52 -2.33 -19.13
CA ILE A 278 -5.37 -2.07 -18.27
C ILE A 278 -4.15 -1.61 -19.08
N THR A 279 -3.56 -0.46 -18.70
CA THR A 279 -2.34 0.06 -19.33
C THR A 279 -1.06 -0.68 -18.89
N LYS A 280 -1.02 -1.18 -17.64
CA LYS A 280 0.12 -1.92 -17.11
C LYS A 280 -0.28 -2.95 -16.06
N LEU A 281 0.04 -4.21 -16.31
CA LEU A 281 -0.11 -5.33 -15.38
C LEU A 281 1.27 -5.77 -14.88
N GLU A 282 1.51 -5.60 -13.58
CA GLU A 282 2.69 -6.10 -12.87
C GLU A 282 2.32 -7.38 -12.11
N LEU A 283 2.79 -8.54 -12.56
CA LEU A 283 2.61 -9.79 -11.84
C LEU A 283 3.83 -10.04 -10.95
N SER A 284 3.60 -10.39 -9.68
CA SER A 284 4.68 -10.64 -8.72
C SER A 284 4.42 -11.87 -7.85
N ASN A 285 5.41 -12.76 -7.73
CA ASN A 285 5.30 -13.99 -6.95
C ASN A 285 4.12 -14.89 -7.39
N CYS A 286 3.82 -14.93 -8.70
CA CYS A 286 2.86 -15.89 -9.25
C CYS A 286 3.52 -17.27 -9.28
N ASN A 287 3.18 -18.11 -8.30
CA ASN A 287 3.73 -19.47 -8.18
C ASN A 287 3.03 -20.49 -9.10
N ILE A 288 1.97 -20.07 -9.81
CA ILE A 288 1.15 -20.92 -10.68
C ILE A 288 0.75 -20.07 -11.89
N ILE A 289 1.68 -19.89 -12.83
CA ILE A 289 1.34 -19.38 -14.15
C ILE A 289 1.21 -20.59 -15.07
N THR A 290 -0.01 -21.06 -15.32
CA THR A 290 -0.22 -22.12 -16.32
C THR A 290 -0.15 -21.52 -17.73
N LYS A 291 0.13 -22.37 -18.73
CA LYS A 291 0.09 -21.98 -20.15
C LYS A 291 -1.23 -21.29 -20.52
N SER A 292 -2.35 -21.89 -20.12
CA SER A 292 -3.70 -21.35 -20.36
C SER A 292 -3.93 -19.98 -19.72
N MET A 293 -3.32 -19.70 -18.57
CA MET A 293 -3.42 -18.38 -17.93
C MET A 293 -2.66 -17.31 -18.71
N LEU A 294 -1.48 -17.64 -19.25
CA LEU A 294 -0.73 -16.69 -20.08
C LEU A 294 -1.42 -16.43 -21.41
N GLU A 295 -1.92 -17.48 -22.07
CA GLU A 295 -2.70 -17.35 -23.30
C GLU A 295 -3.89 -16.40 -23.08
N ALA A 296 -4.65 -16.60 -22.00
CA ALA A 296 -5.74 -15.68 -21.63
C ALA A 296 -5.27 -14.24 -21.37
N ILE A 297 -4.13 -14.03 -20.68
CA ILE A 297 -3.56 -12.69 -20.47
C ILE A 297 -3.18 -12.02 -21.80
N PHE A 298 -2.50 -12.76 -22.68
CA PHE A 298 -2.01 -12.22 -23.94
C PHE A 298 -3.14 -11.94 -24.93
N ASP A 299 -4.15 -12.80 -24.97
CA ASP A 299 -5.36 -12.61 -25.77
C ASP A 299 -6.16 -11.37 -25.30
N ASP A 300 -6.24 -11.14 -23.99
CA ASP A 300 -7.00 -10.01 -23.44
C ASP A 300 -6.21 -8.67 -23.38
N LEU A 301 -4.88 -8.68 -23.27
CA LEU A 301 -4.09 -7.42 -23.15
C LEU A 301 -3.74 -6.75 -24.48
N GLU A 302 -4.01 -7.39 -25.63
CA GLU A 302 -3.72 -6.96 -27.02
C GLU A 302 -2.25 -6.56 -27.30
N SER A 303 -1.38 -6.42 -26.29
CA SER A 303 0.04 -6.07 -26.41
C SER A 303 0.85 -6.50 -25.18
N SER A 304 2.00 -7.14 -25.41
CA SER A 304 2.88 -7.61 -24.33
C SER A 304 3.71 -6.51 -23.66
N GLU A 305 3.72 -5.29 -24.19
CA GLU A 305 4.33 -4.13 -23.55
C GLU A 305 3.62 -3.75 -22.23
N ARG A 306 2.34 -4.09 -22.11
CA ARG A 306 1.50 -3.84 -20.92
C ARG A 306 1.78 -4.83 -19.80
N LEU A 307 2.37 -6.00 -20.08
CA LEU A 307 2.66 -7.03 -19.09
C LEU A 307 4.10 -6.93 -18.59
N LYS A 308 4.28 -6.79 -17.28
CA LYS A 308 5.57 -6.87 -16.61
C LYS A 308 5.56 -8.00 -15.58
N LEU A 309 6.24 -9.10 -15.90
CA LEU A 309 6.51 -10.17 -14.95
C LEU A 309 7.71 -9.75 -14.08
N THR A 310 7.49 -9.58 -12.78
CA THR A 310 8.55 -9.29 -11.79
C THR A 310 8.57 -10.40 -10.75
N ASP A 311 9.75 -10.91 -10.38
CA ASP A 311 9.88 -11.80 -9.23
C ASP A 311 9.02 -13.10 -9.31
N SER A 312 9.28 -14.01 -10.26
CA SER A 312 8.87 -15.41 -10.09
C SER A 312 10.07 -16.33 -10.29
N LYS A 313 10.25 -17.31 -9.39
CA LYS A 313 11.22 -18.42 -9.57
C LYS A 313 10.93 -19.20 -10.86
N ASP A 314 9.69 -19.09 -11.34
CA ASP A 314 9.13 -19.81 -12.47
C ASP A 314 9.26 -19.06 -13.80
N TRP A 315 9.65 -17.76 -13.79
CA TRP A 315 9.82 -16.98 -15.03
C TRP A 315 10.83 -17.62 -15.95
N TRP A 316 11.99 -18.01 -15.38
CA TRP A 316 13.02 -18.68 -16.17
C TRP A 316 12.57 -20.07 -16.60
N GLN A 317 11.80 -20.79 -15.79
CA GLN A 317 11.27 -22.12 -16.16
C GLN A 317 10.31 -22.02 -17.35
N TRP A 318 9.38 -21.06 -17.33
CA TRP A 318 8.51 -20.78 -18.48
C TRP A 318 9.31 -20.31 -19.69
N CYS A 319 10.23 -19.35 -19.52
CA CYS A 319 11.01 -18.82 -20.62
C CYS A 319 11.89 -19.91 -21.29
N SER A 320 12.35 -20.85 -20.48
CA SER A 320 13.07 -22.06 -20.89
C SER A 320 12.19 -23.09 -21.60
N SER A 321 10.88 -23.07 -21.41
CA SER A 321 10.02 -24.14 -21.87
C SER A 321 9.71 -24.01 -23.37
N PRO A 322 9.34 -25.11 -24.06
CA PRO A 322 8.90 -25.07 -25.46
C PRO A 322 7.77 -24.06 -25.69
N GLU A 323 6.93 -23.84 -24.67
CA GLU A 323 5.74 -23.00 -24.68
C GLU A 323 6.00 -21.49 -24.65
N CYS A 324 7.23 -21.03 -24.37
CA CYS A 324 7.54 -19.59 -24.42
C CYS A 324 7.45 -19.02 -25.85
N LEU A 325 6.72 -17.92 -26.03
CA LEU A 325 6.51 -17.27 -27.33
C LEU A 325 7.84 -16.74 -27.91
N LYS A 326 7.98 -16.84 -29.25
CA LYS A 326 9.22 -16.45 -29.96
C LYS A 326 9.55 -14.97 -29.80
N GLU A 327 8.55 -14.11 -29.83
CA GLU A 327 8.67 -12.65 -29.70
C GLU A 327 9.10 -12.26 -28.28
N GLU A 328 8.51 -12.88 -27.27
CA GLU A 328 8.88 -12.68 -25.86
C GLU A 328 10.32 -13.09 -25.59
N PHE A 329 10.74 -14.26 -26.09
CA PHE A 329 12.12 -14.70 -25.98
C PHE A 329 13.09 -13.70 -26.63
N ARG A 330 12.75 -13.20 -27.83
CA ARG A 330 13.54 -12.16 -28.51
C ARG A 330 13.60 -10.86 -27.72
N ARG A 331 12.56 -10.47 -27.01
CA ARG A 331 12.57 -9.23 -26.20
C ARG A 331 13.57 -9.28 -25.04
N PHE A 332 13.69 -10.41 -24.35
CA PHE A 332 14.57 -10.55 -23.17
C PHE A 332 16.02 -10.90 -23.51
N PHE A 333 16.24 -11.56 -24.64
CA PHE A 333 17.56 -12.07 -25.04
C PHE A 333 18.11 -11.44 -26.33
N ARG A 334 17.29 -10.65 -27.04
CA ARG A 334 17.60 -10.03 -28.36
C ARG A 334 18.05 -11.03 -29.43
N MET A 335 17.57 -12.27 -29.32
CA MET A 335 17.88 -13.35 -30.25
C MET A 335 16.78 -14.39 -30.27
N SER A 336 16.81 -15.30 -31.26
CA SER A 336 15.89 -16.42 -31.32
C SER A 336 16.24 -17.51 -30.29
N LYS A 337 15.27 -18.35 -29.90
CA LYS A 337 15.54 -19.55 -29.08
C LYS A 337 16.61 -20.45 -29.71
N ALA A 338 16.59 -20.62 -31.04
CA ALA A 338 17.58 -21.44 -31.74
C ALA A 338 19.00 -20.87 -31.60
N THR A 339 19.15 -19.55 -31.75
CA THR A 339 20.43 -18.86 -31.53
C THR A 339 20.89 -18.99 -30.07
N PHE A 340 19.96 -18.88 -29.13
CA PHE A 340 20.27 -19.04 -27.71
C PHE A 340 20.71 -20.47 -27.35
N GLU A 341 20.04 -21.51 -27.88
CA GLU A 341 20.46 -22.90 -27.68
C GLU A 341 21.84 -23.16 -28.28
N PHE A 342 22.09 -22.61 -29.47
CA PHE A 342 23.41 -22.69 -30.09
C PHE A 342 24.50 -22.15 -29.15
N ILE A 343 24.29 -20.95 -28.58
CA ILE A 343 25.23 -20.37 -27.61
C ILE A 343 25.36 -21.24 -26.35
N CYS A 344 24.25 -21.80 -25.84
CA CYS A 344 24.30 -22.68 -24.68
C CYS A 344 25.14 -23.94 -24.95
N ASN A 345 25.05 -24.52 -26.14
CA ASN A 345 25.81 -25.71 -26.53
C ASN A 345 27.29 -25.41 -26.67
N GLU A 346 27.66 -24.29 -27.31
CA GLU A 346 29.05 -23.87 -27.47
C GLU A 346 29.74 -23.59 -26.13
N LEU A 347 29.01 -22.99 -25.17
CA LEU A 347 29.55 -22.66 -23.86
C LEU A 347 29.52 -23.82 -22.85
N ASN A 348 28.76 -24.88 -23.15
CA ASN A 348 28.58 -26.01 -22.25
C ASN A 348 29.91 -26.59 -21.72
N PRO A 349 30.95 -26.83 -22.56
CA PRO A 349 32.22 -27.39 -22.08
C PRO A 349 32.96 -26.50 -21.08
N ALA A 350 32.84 -25.18 -21.21
CA ALA A 350 33.56 -24.20 -20.39
C ALA A 350 32.80 -23.78 -19.12
N VAL A 351 31.47 -23.87 -19.14
CA VAL A 351 30.58 -23.31 -18.11
C VAL A 351 29.95 -24.39 -17.23
N MET A 352 29.91 -25.65 -17.67
CA MET A 352 29.34 -26.76 -16.91
C MET A 352 30.07 -27.00 -15.58
N LYS A 353 29.34 -26.85 -14.47
CA LYS A 353 29.82 -27.14 -13.12
C LYS A 353 29.16 -28.42 -12.60
N LYS A 354 29.92 -29.21 -11.82
CA LYS A 354 29.39 -30.40 -11.14
C LYS A 354 28.63 -30.01 -9.88
N ASN A 355 27.61 -30.79 -9.53
CA ASN A 355 26.85 -30.64 -8.29
C ASN A 355 27.77 -30.74 -7.07
N THR A 356 27.44 -30.01 -6.01
CA THR A 356 28.12 -30.12 -4.72
C THR A 356 27.21 -30.83 -3.72
N MET A 357 27.77 -31.40 -2.65
CA MET A 357 27.01 -32.13 -1.62
C MET A 357 25.87 -31.34 -0.97
N LEU A 358 25.89 -30.00 -1.06
CA LEU A 358 24.91 -29.10 -0.46
C LEU A 358 23.97 -28.43 -1.47
N HIS A 359 24.37 -28.31 -2.74
CA HIS A 359 23.61 -27.59 -3.76
C HIS A 359 23.81 -28.16 -5.17
N ASP A 360 22.71 -28.30 -5.90
CA ASP A 360 22.72 -28.57 -7.34
C ASP A 360 23.42 -27.44 -8.09
N ALA A 361 24.23 -27.81 -9.09
CA ALA A 361 24.85 -26.86 -9.98
C ALA A 361 23.77 -26.13 -10.80
N ILE A 362 23.97 -24.84 -11.00
CA ILE A 362 23.08 -24.04 -11.85
C ILE A 362 23.22 -24.59 -13.28
N PRO A 363 22.12 -24.99 -13.95
CA PRO A 363 22.20 -25.52 -15.32
C PRO A 363 22.83 -24.49 -16.26
N VAL A 364 23.67 -24.95 -17.18
CA VAL A 364 24.39 -24.08 -18.16
C VAL A 364 23.43 -23.12 -18.86
N ARG A 365 22.26 -23.61 -19.26
CA ARG A 365 21.23 -22.79 -19.89
C ARG A 365 20.78 -21.60 -19.03
N LYS A 366 20.59 -21.82 -17.72
CA LYS A 366 20.24 -20.76 -16.75
C LYS A 366 21.41 -19.81 -16.51
N HIS A 367 22.63 -20.33 -16.51
CA HIS A 367 23.86 -19.53 -16.40
C HIS A 367 23.99 -18.56 -17.57
N VAL A 368 23.92 -19.08 -18.80
CA VAL A 368 24.04 -18.30 -20.04
C VAL A 368 22.92 -17.26 -20.14
N ALA A 369 21.69 -17.64 -19.76
CA ALA A 369 20.55 -16.72 -19.75
C ALA A 369 20.72 -15.51 -18.84
N VAL A 370 21.29 -15.69 -17.65
CA VAL A 370 21.58 -14.58 -16.72
C VAL A 370 22.51 -13.56 -17.38
N CYS A 371 23.54 -14.05 -18.07
CA CYS A 371 24.50 -13.18 -18.77
C CYS A 371 23.87 -12.46 -19.97
N ILE A 372 23.23 -13.21 -20.86
CA ILE A 372 22.64 -12.63 -22.08
C ILE A 372 21.52 -11.65 -21.71
N SER A 373 20.66 -11.98 -20.73
CA SER A 373 19.60 -11.06 -20.29
C SER A 373 20.17 -9.74 -19.75
N ARG A 374 21.28 -9.80 -18.98
CA ARG A 374 21.95 -8.59 -18.46
C ARG A 374 22.51 -7.70 -19.57
N LEU A 375 23.11 -8.31 -20.60
CA LEU A 375 23.68 -7.63 -21.76
C LEU A 375 22.57 -7.05 -22.65
N ALA A 376 21.51 -7.81 -22.89
CA ALA A 376 20.41 -7.43 -23.77
C ALA A 376 19.53 -6.30 -23.21
N THR A 377 19.24 -6.30 -21.90
CA THR A 377 18.31 -5.30 -21.33
C THR A 377 19.00 -4.12 -20.67
N GLY A 378 20.28 -4.22 -20.32
CA GLY A 378 20.96 -3.18 -19.55
C GLY A 378 20.51 -3.11 -18.07
N ASP A 379 19.64 -4.02 -17.61
CA ASP A 379 19.08 -4.02 -16.26
C ASP A 379 20.15 -4.12 -15.15
N ALA A 380 19.96 -3.39 -14.05
CA ALA A 380 20.84 -3.53 -12.87
C ALA A 380 20.85 -4.98 -12.33
N LEU A 381 21.98 -5.44 -11.77
CA LEU A 381 22.13 -6.82 -11.27
C LEU A 381 21.09 -7.21 -10.22
N ARG A 382 20.56 -6.26 -9.45
CA ARG A 382 19.44 -6.49 -8.51
C ARG A 382 18.18 -6.95 -9.23
N ILE A 383 17.90 -6.42 -10.42
CA ILE A 383 16.74 -6.77 -11.25
C ILE A 383 16.95 -8.16 -11.87
N VAL A 384 18.15 -8.44 -12.40
CA VAL A 384 18.51 -9.74 -12.97
C VAL A 384 18.47 -10.84 -11.90
N SER A 385 19.07 -10.60 -10.73
CA SER A 385 19.05 -11.49 -9.57
C SER A 385 17.63 -11.93 -9.20
N LYS A 386 16.72 -10.96 -9.12
CA LYS A 386 15.31 -11.20 -8.86
C LYS A 386 14.63 -12.02 -9.96
N ARG A 387 14.84 -11.69 -11.23
CA ARG A 387 14.24 -12.35 -12.39
C ARG A 387 14.60 -13.84 -12.50
N PHE A 388 15.83 -14.20 -12.15
CA PHE A 388 16.31 -15.59 -12.21
C PHE A 388 16.21 -16.34 -10.87
N GLY A 389 15.76 -15.67 -9.80
CA GLY A 389 15.68 -16.24 -8.46
C GLY A 389 17.04 -16.64 -7.88
N LEU A 390 18.09 -15.86 -8.17
CA LEU A 390 19.48 -16.11 -7.75
C LEU A 390 19.98 -14.97 -6.87
N GLY A 391 20.94 -15.24 -5.97
CA GLY A 391 21.59 -14.18 -5.19
C GLY A 391 22.34 -13.18 -6.08
N ILE A 392 22.40 -11.91 -5.68
CA ILE A 392 23.09 -10.85 -6.47
C ILE A 392 24.56 -11.20 -6.71
N SER A 393 25.25 -11.70 -5.69
CA SER A 393 26.64 -12.17 -5.77
C SER A 393 26.79 -13.34 -6.76
N THR A 394 25.84 -14.28 -6.74
CA THR A 394 25.78 -15.39 -7.70
C THR A 394 25.61 -14.87 -9.12
N CYS A 395 24.63 -14.00 -9.39
CA CYS A 395 24.45 -13.40 -10.71
C CYS A 395 25.69 -12.65 -11.19
N HIS A 396 26.31 -11.85 -10.33
CA HIS A 396 27.54 -11.14 -10.68
C HIS A 396 28.65 -12.12 -11.09
N LYS A 397 28.84 -13.21 -10.33
CA LYS A 397 29.81 -14.26 -10.65
C LYS A 397 29.50 -14.95 -11.99
N LEU A 398 28.25 -15.32 -12.23
CA LEU A 398 27.84 -15.97 -13.47
C LEU A 398 28.06 -15.07 -14.70
N VAL A 399 27.75 -13.77 -14.58
CA VAL A 399 27.98 -12.79 -15.63
C VAL A 399 29.48 -12.68 -15.95
N LEU A 400 30.33 -12.52 -14.93
CA LEU A 400 31.78 -12.42 -15.12
C LEU A 400 32.39 -13.69 -15.71
N GLU A 401 31.99 -14.86 -15.23
CA GLU A 401 32.45 -16.16 -15.75
C GLU A 401 32.07 -16.32 -17.22
N SER A 402 30.81 -16.02 -17.58
CA SER A 402 30.36 -16.10 -18.97
C SER A 402 31.10 -15.10 -19.86
N LEU A 403 31.30 -13.86 -19.40
CA LEU A 403 32.04 -12.84 -20.14
C LEU A 403 33.50 -13.22 -20.39
N ARG A 404 34.16 -13.88 -19.42
CA ARG A 404 35.53 -14.38 -19.63
C ARG A 404 35.57 -15.45 -20.72
N VAL A 405 34.67 -16.43 -20.65
CA VAL A 405 34.55 -17.48 -21.67
C VAL A 405 34.21 -16.87 -23.04
N PHE A 406 33.31 -15.88 -23.08
CA PHE A 406 32.96 -15.15 -24.31
C PHE A 406 34.15 -14.39 -24.93
N LEU A 407 35.11 -13.94 -24.12
CA LEU A 407 36.33 -13.27 -24.59
C LEU A 407 37.41 -14.25 -25.06
N GLU A 408 37.44 -15.47 -24.50
CA GLU A 408 38.37 -16.54 -24.87
C GLU A 408 37.98 -17.22 -26.19
N TYR A 409 36.68 -17.37 -26.48
CA TYR A 409 36.15 -17.91 -27.74
C TYR A 409 36.04 -16.80 -28.81
N GLN A 410 37.16 -16.37 -29.37
CA GLN A 410 37.19 -15.29 -30.38
C GLN A 410 36.57 -15.70 -31.72
N MET A 411 35.88 -14.74 -32.36
CA MET A 411 35.16 -14.73 -33.65
C MET A 411 33.64 -15.04 -33.64
N LEU A 412 33.16 -16.19 -33.14
CA LEU A 412 31.73 -16.54 -33.27
C LEU A 412 30.79 -15.80 -32.28
N VAL A 413 31.26 -15.62 -31.05
CA VAL A 413 30.47 -14.98 -29.98
C VAL A 413 30.35 -13.48 -30.21
N VAL A 414 31.37 -12.82 -30.77
CA VAL A 414 31.36 -11.38 -31.06
C VAL A 414 30.25 -11.04 -32.07
N GLN A 415 30.00 -11.90 -33.07
CA GLN A 415 28.84 -11.75 -33.97
C GLN A 415 27.50 -11.90 -33.22
N CYS A 416 27.40 -12.85 -32.28
CA CYS A 416 26.20 -12.98 -31.44
C CYS A 416 25.99 -11.81 -30.47
N ILE A 417 27.07 -11.20 -29.95
CA ILE A 417 27.01 -9.98 -29.12
C ILE A 417 26.62 -8.78 -29.98
N LEU A 418 27.13 -8.66 -31.21
CA LEU A 418 26.73 -7.59 -32.14
C LEU A 418 25.23 -7.66 -32.48
N LEU A 419 24.64 -8.86 -32.56
CA LEU A 419 23.18 -9.06 -32.70
C LEU A 419 22.37 -8.60 -31.46
N ILE A 420 22.98 -8.52 -30.28
CA ILE A 420 22.34 -7.98 -29.07
C ILE A 420 22.29 -6.43 -29.10
N PHE A 421 23.21 -5.79 -29.85
CA PHE A 421 23.32 -4.33 -29.93
C PHE A 421 22.67 -3.70 -31.18
N GLN A 422 22.21 -4.52 -32.13
CA GLN A 422 21.26 -4.12 -33.19
C GLN A 422 19.83 -4.23 -32.68
#